data_AF-A0A1E7I6I8-F1
#
_entry.id   AF-A0A1E7I6I8-F1
#
_cell.length_a   1.000
_cell.length_b   1.000
_cell.length_c   1.000
_cell.angle_alpha   90.00
_cell.angle_beta   90.00
_cell.angle_gamma   90.00
#
_symmetry.space_group_name_H-M   'P 1'
#
loop_
_entity.id
_entity.type
_entity.pdbx_description
1 polymer ?
#
loop_
_entity_poly.entity_id
_entity_poly.type
_entity_poly.pdbx_seq_one_letter_code
_entity_poly.pdbx_strand_id
1 'polypeptide(L)'
;MFEFEERELESSAGEKYLKVTLTGTVRIENVARLKEILLEVFSKNDHVVLDICQVTAVGFTFFQLLCATNKYAQTENKRFELVNQCSEAVIDCSQTVGFLRERGCPEAVDSERCLWIAQNMQP
;
A
#
# COMPACT_ATOMS: atom_id res chain seq x y z
N MET A 1 -15.84 -0.66 8.81
CA MET A 1 -14.55 -1.19 9.32
C MET A 1 -13.97 -2.10 8.24
N PHE A 2 -12.65 -2.25 8.14
CA PHE A 2 -12.05 -3.16 7.15
C PHE A 2 -11.79 -4.55 7.74
N GLU A 3 -11.73 -5.53 6.84
CA GLU A 3 -11.24 -6.89 7.06
C GLU A 3 -10.02 -7.14 6.18
N PHE A 4 -9.26 -8.20 6.48
CA PHE A 4 -8.11 -8.59 5.68
C PHE A 4 -7.94 -10.10 5.57
N GLU A 5 -7.33 -10.54 4.46
CA GLU A 5 -6.91 -11.93 4.21
C GLU A 5 -5.43 -11.95 3.83
N GLU A 6 -4.68 -12.91 4.34
CA GLU A 6 -3.28 -13.17 4.01
C GLU A 6 -3.16 -14.42 3.14
N ARG A 7 -2.35 -14.34 2.07
CA ARG A 7 -2.06 -15.49 1.21
C ARG A 7 -0.61 -15.46 0.73
N GLU A 8 0.13 -16.52 0.98
CA GLU A 8 1.44 -16.73 0.37
C GLU A 8 1.27 -17.12 -1.10
N LEU A 9 2.01 -16.44 -1.97
CA LEU A 9 1.98 -16.64 -3.41
C LEU A 9 3.41 -16.69 -3.96
N GLU A 10 3.54 -17.22 -5.16
CA GLU A 10 4.80 -17.28 -5.90
C GLU A 10 4.62 -16.56 -7.24
N SER A 11 5.57 -15.71 -7.59
CA SER A 11 5.58 -15.02 -8.89
C SER A 11 5.97 -15.97 -10.02
N SER A 12 5.76 -15.57 -11.27
CA SER A 12 6.23 -16.33 -12.44
C SER A 12 7.75 -16.52 -12.48
N ALA A 13 8.51 -15.72 -11.71
CA ALA A 13 9.95 -15.82 -11.56
C ALA A 13 10.38 -16.70 -10.35
N GLY A 14 9.43 -17.30 -9.62
CA GLY A 14 9.72 -18.12 -8.44
C GLY A 14 9.93 -17.34 -7.14
N GLU A 15 9.69 -16.02 -7.15
CA GLU A 15 9.81 -15.17 -5.95
C GLU A 15 8.56 -15.33 -5.08
N LYS A 16 8.74 -15.70 -3.81
CA LYS A 16 7.65 -15.82 -2.85
C LYS A 16 7.32 -14.46 -2.24
N TYR A 17 6.03 -14.19 -2.08
CA TYR A 17 5.53 -12.97 -1.45
C TYR A 17 4.25 -13.23 -0.67
N LEU A 18 4.02 -12.41 0.36
CA LEU A 18 2.76 -12.40 1.08
C LEU A 18 1.82 -11.37 0.45
N LYS A 19 0.68 -11.83 -0.05
CA LYS A 19 -0.42 -10.95 -0.47
C LYS A 19 -1.37 -10.70 0.69
N VAL A 20 -1.60 -9.43 1.02
CA VAL A 20 -2.58 -8.98 2.00
C VAL A 20 -3.72 -8.29 1.26
N THR A 21 -4.93 -8.85 1.30
CA THR A 21 -6.10 -8.25 0.65
C THR A 21 -6.92 -7.49 1.67
N LEU A 22 -7.22 -6.21 1.42
CA LEU A 22 -8.09 -5.40 2.27
C LEU A 22 -9.49 -5.26 1.67
N THR A 23 -10.50 -5.42 2.53
CA THR A 23 -11.92 -5.26 2.15
C THR A 23 -12.58 -4.25 3.08
N GLY A 24 -13.34 -3.31 2.52
CA GLY A 24 -14.14 -2.34 3.27
C GLY A 24 -13.46 -0.97 3.44
N THR A 25 -13.73 -0.29 4.56
CA THR A 25 -13.37 1.12 4.75
C THR A 25 -12.14 1.30 5.64
N VAL A 26 -11.14 2.04 5.17
CA VAL A 26 -9.90 2.36 5.89
C VAL A 26 -9.78 3.86 6.15
N ARG A 27 -10.18 4.30 7.35
CA ARG A 27 -10.21 5.73 7.74
C ARG A 27 -9.45 5.93 9.06
N ILE A 28 -9.40 7.17 9.53
CA ILE A 28 -8.64 7.53 10.73
C ILE A 28 -9.03 6.70 11.96
N GLU A 29 -10.30 6.28 12.08
CA GLU A 29 -10.79 5.46 13.19
C GLU A 29 -10.20 4.04 13.24
N ASN A 30 -9.64 3.52 12.15
CA ASN A 30 -9.15 2.14 12.08
C ASN A 30 -7.76 1.98 11.44
N VAL A 31 -7.17 3.05 10.91
CA VAL A 31 -5.84 3.01 10.26
C VAL A 31 -4.72 2.53 11.19
N ALA A 32 -4.85 2.75 12.51
CA ALA A 32 -3.90 2.24 13.50
C ALA A 32 -3.84 0.70 13.50
N ARG A 33 -4.98 0.02 13.33
CA ARG A 33 -5.04 -1.44 13.18
C ARG A 33 -4.31 -1.89 11.92
N LEU A 34 -4.43 -1.14 10.81
CA LEU A 34 -3.70 -1.46 9.58
C LEU A 34 -2.18 -1.34 9.79
N LYS A 35 -1.73 -0.33 10.54
CA LYS A 35 -0.30 -0.20 10.90
C LYS A 35 0.19 -1.42 11.67
N GLU A 36 -0.55 -1.89 12.66
CA GLU A 36 -0.20 -3.07 13.46
C GLU A 36 -0.08 -4.32 12.58
N ILE A 37 -1.05 -4.55 11.69
CA ILE A 37 -1.02 -5.64 10.71
C ILE A 37 0.22 -5.55 9.83
N LEU A 38 0.51 -4.36 9.28
CA LEU A 38 1.68 -4.15 8.42
C LEU A 38 3.00 -4.45 9.15
N LEU A 39 3.13 -4.06 10.42
CA LEU A 39 4.30 -4.39 11.22
C LEU A 39 4.42 -5.91 11.46
N GLU A 40 3.31 -6.58 11.74
CA GLU A 40 3.30 -8.03 11.94
C GLU A 40 3.73 -8.77 10.67
N VAL A 41 3.15 -8.43 9.51
CA VAL A 41 3.50 -9.12 8.25
C VAL A 41 4.96 -8.89 7.87
N PHE A 42 5.50 -7.68 8.05
CA PHE A 42 6.91 -7.40 7.77
C PHE A 42 7.89 -8.02 8.78
N SER A 43 7.42 -8.41 9.97
CA SER A 43 8.25 -9.17 10.91
C SER A 43 8.54 -10.60 10.44
N LYS A 44 7.69 -11.14 9.56
CA LYS A 44 7.74 -12.52 9.05
C LYS A 44 8.13 -12.61 7.57
N ASN A 45 7.98 -11.51 6.82
CA ASN A 45 8.14 -11.48 5.38
C ASN A 45 9.03 -10.33 4.91
N ASP A 46 9.78 -10.58 3.86
CA ASP A 46 10.59 -9.56 3.19
C ASP A 46 9.86 -8.94 1.98
N HIS A 47 8.86 -9.62 1.42
CA HIS A 47 8.07 -9.15 0.30
C HIS A 47 6.58 -9.21 0.62
N VAL A 48 5.94 -8.04 0.68
CA VAL A 48 4.52 -7.87 0.96
C VAL A 48 3.84 -7.08 -0.16
N VAL A 49 2.73 -7.62 -0.66
CA VAL A 49 1.87 -6.97 -1.66
C VAL A 49 0.52 -6.67 -1.02
N LEU A 50 0.16 -5.39 -0.92
CA LEU A 50 -1.15 -4.96 -0.43
C LEU A 50 -2.13 -4.79 -1.59
N ASP A 51 -3.20 -5.58 -1.59
CA ASP A 51 -4.28 -5.49 -2.56
C ASP A 51 -5.47 -4.72 -1.97
N ILE A 52 -5.82 -3.62 -2.63
CA ILE A 52 -6.85 -2.68 -2.20
C ILE A 52 -8.07 -2.64 -3.14
N CYS A 53 -8.23 -3.66 -3.98
CA CYS A 53 -9.34 -3.77 -4.93
C CYS A 53 -10.72 -3.67 -4.27
N GLN A 54 -10.87 -4.23 -3.06
CA GLN A 54 -12.13 -4.29 -2.32
C GLN A 54 -12.25 -3.18 -1.25
N VAL A 55 -11.36 -2.18 -1.28
CA VAL A 55 -11.43 -1.02 -0.39
C VAL A 55 -12.45 -0.03 -0.92
N THR A 56 -13.47 0.27 -0.11
CA THR A 56 -14.63 1.08 -0.51
C THR A 56 -14.51 2.55 -0.11
N ALA A 57 -13.59 2.88 0.80
CA ALA A 57 -13.34 4.25 1.22
C ALA A 57 -12.00 4.35 1.94
N VAL A 58 -11.27 5.43 1.68
CA VAL A 58 -10.01 5.76 2.37
C VAL A 58 -10.04 7.17 2.96
N GLY A 59 -9.14 7.45 3.90
CA GLY A 59 -8.89 8.80 4.43
C GLY A 59 -7.43 9.24 4.22
N PHE A 60 -7.12 10.51 4.48
CA PHE A 60 -5.77 11.05 4.32
C PHE A 60 -4.67 10.23 5.04
N THR A 61 -4.97 9.77 6.26
CA THR A 61 -4.03 8.98 7.08
C THR A 61 -3.68 7.63 6.47
N PHE A 62 -4.52 7.08 5.59
CA PHE A 62 -4.22 5.86 4.84
C PHE A 62 -3.02 6.08 3.92
N PHE A 63 -3.03 7.17 3.13
CA PHE A 63 -1.94 7.50 2.23
C PHE A 63 -0.62 7.75 2.97
N GLN A 64 -0.69 8.46 4.10
CA GLN A 64 0.48 8.69 4.95
C GLN A 64 1.05 7.38 5.51
N LEU A 65 0.19 6.48 5.99
CA LEU A 65 0.61 5.18 6.47
C LEU A 65 1.32 4.40 5.35
N LEU A 66 0.73 4.30 4.17
CA LEU A 66 1.34 3.55 3.06
C LEU A 66 2.67 4.16 2.59
N CYS A 67 2.80 5.49 2.58
CA CYS A 67 4.10 6.14 2.36
C CYS A 67 5.12 5.76 3.43
N ALA A 68 4.74 5.79 4.71
CA ALA A 68 5.62 5.40 5.80
C ALA A 68 6.01 3.92 5.72
N THR A 69 5.06 3.04 5.34
CA THR A 69 5.30 1.61 5.12
C THR A 69 6.27 1.37 3.99
N ASN A 70 6.10 2.05 2.84
CA ASN A 70 7.04 1.93 1.73
C ASN A 70 8.45 2.40 2.11
N LYS A 71 8.54 3.54 2.83
CA LYS A 71 9.81 4.05 3.35
C LYS A 71 10.47 3.04 4.29
N TYR A 72 9.71 2.50 5.25
CA TYR A 72 10.18 1.46 6.17
C TYR A 72 10.69 0.21 5.42
N ALA A 73 9.92 -0.28 4.45
CA ALA A 73 10.32 -1.45 3.67
C ALA A 73 11.64 -1.18 2.95
N GLN A 74 11.80 -0.02 2.32
CA GLN A 74 13.06 0.34 1.65
C GLN A 74 14.24 0.45 2.62
N THR A 75 14.05 1.05 3.81
CA THR A 75 15.13 1.19 4.81
C THR A 75 15.56 -0.15 5.41
N GLU A 76 14.64 -1.09 5.54
CA GLU A 76 14.90 -2.44 6.06
C GLU A 76 15.29 -3.44 4.96
N ASN A 77 15.56 -2.97 3.73
CA ASN A 77 15.87 -3.81 2.56
C ASN A 77 14.78 -4.85 2.24
N LYS A 78 13.52 -4.49 2.49
CA LYS A 78 12.30 -5.23 2.19
C LYS A 78 11.56 -4.62 0.99
N ARG A 79 10.60 -5.38 0.46
CA ARG A 79 9.78 -5.04 -0.71
C ARG A 79 8.33 -4.84 -0.31
N PHE A 80 7.80 -3.67 -0.63
CA PHE A 80 6.39 -3.33 -0.46
C PHE A 80 5.82 -2.90 -1.80
N GLU A 81 4.68 -3.50 -2.16
CA GLU A 81 3.93 -3.14 -3.36
C GLU A 81 2.47 -2.90 -3.01
N LEU A 82 1.84 -2.03 -3.79
CA LEU A 82 0.43 -1.72 -3.69
C LEU A 82 -0.19 -2.01 -5.07
N VAL A 83 -1.25 -2.81 -5.12
CA VAL A 83 -1.93 -3.18 -6.37
C VAL A 83 -3.40 -2.75 -6.34
N ASN A 84 -4.00 -2.59 -7.52
CA ASN A 84 -5.39 -2.14 -7.69
C ASN A 84 -5.64 -0.72 -7.13
N GLN A 85 -4.68 0.18 -7.38
CA GLN A 85 -4.73 1.57 -6.92
C GLN A 85 -5.75 2.43 -7.68
N CYS A 86 -6.25 1.93 -8.81
CA CYS A 86 -7.25 2.58 -9.66
C CYS A 86 -8.68 2.51 -9.11
N SER A 87 -8.90 2.02 -7.88
CA SER A 87 -10.22 2.04 -7.27
C SER A 87 -10.71 3.48 -7.07
N GLU A 88 -12.00 3.72 -7.33
CA GLU A 88 -12.64 5.05 -7.23
C GLU A 88 -12.35 5.72 -5.88
N ALA A 89 -12.48 4.96 -4.79
CA ALA A 89 -12.20 5.43 -3.43
C ALA A 89 -10.78 6.01 -3.26
N VAL A 90 -9.78 5.41 -3.91
CA VAL A 90 -8.38 5.80 -3.81
C VAL A 90 -8.07 6.94 -4.76
N ILE A 91 -8.58 6.90 -6.00
CA ILE A 91 -8.44 8.00 -6.96
C ILE A 91 -9.03 9.29 -6.39
N ASP A 92 -10.29 9.28 -5.97
CA ASP A 92 -11.00 10.48 -5.50
C ASP A 92 -10.30 11.13 -4.30
N CYS A 93 -9.90 10.31 -3.33
CA CYS A 93 -9.23 10.82 -2.15
C CYS A 93 -7.83 11.34 -2.48
N SER A 94 -7.07 10.61 -3.32
CA SER A 94 -5.70 11.01 -3.71
C SER A 94 -5.67 12.35 -4.46
N GLN A 95 -6.66 12.61 -5.32
CA GLN A 95 -6.83 13.88 -6.01
C GLN A 95 -7.15 15.01 -5.03
N THR A 96 -8.10 14.76 -4.13
CA THR A 96 -8.54 15.75 -3.14
C THR A 96 -7.41 16.17 -2.19
N VAL A 97 -6.54 15.23 -1.82
CA VAL A 97 -5.46 15.48 -0.86
C VAL A 97 -4.11 15.80 -1.49
N GLY A 98 -4.03 15.88 -2.82
CA GLY A 98 -2.80 16.24 -3.55
C GLY A 98 -1.68 15.21 -3.45
N PHE A 99 -2.01 13.93 -3.31
CA PHE A 99 -1.03 12.84 -3.16
C PHE A 99 -0.51 12.27 -4.49
N LEU A 100 -1.20 12.55 -5.60
CA LEU A 100 -0.77 12.16 -6.94
C LEU A 100 0.49 12.91 -7.33
N ARG A 101 1.47 12.18 -7.87
CA ARG A 101 2.75 12.75 -8.29
C ARG A 101 3.06 12.42 -9.75
N GLU A 102 3.66 13.37 -10.44
CA GLU A 102 4.25 13.12 -11.77
C GLU A 102 5.59 12.37 -11.66
N ARG A 103 6.31 12.56 -10.55
CA ARG A 103 7.62 11.95 -10.28
C ARG A 103 7.62 11.33 -8.88
N GLY A 104 8.50 10.37 -8.64
CA GLY A 104 8.62 9.68 -7.35
C GLY A 104 8.78 10.63 -6.16
N CYS A 105 8.48 10.14 -4.95
CA CYS A 105 8.60 10.91 -3.72
C CYS A 105 10.09 11.26 -3.45
N PRO A 106 10.44 12.54 -3.21
CA PRO A 106 11.82 12.92 -2.93
C PRO A 106 12.34 12.40 -1.58
N GLU A 107 11.43 11.98 -0.69
CA GLU A 107 11.78 11.37 0.60
C GLU A 107 11.88 9.84 0.54
N ALA A 108 11.58 9.23 -0.61
CA ALA A 108 11.78 7.80 -0.78
C ALA A 108 13.28 7.51 -0.89
N VAL A 109 13.71 6.37 -0.35
CA VAL A 109 15.10 5.88 -0.51
C VAL A 109 15.35 5.56 -1.99
N ASP A 110 14.35 4.96 -2.62
CA ASP A 110 14.25 4.72 -4.05
C ASP A 110 12.95 5.35 -4.59
N SER A 111 13.12 6.39 -5.40
CA SER A 111 12.01 7.13 -5.99
C SER A 111 11.20 6.34 -7.02
N GLU A 112 11.79 5.32 -7.66
CA GLU A 112 11.09 4.46 -8.62
C GLU A 112 10.06 3.57 -7.94
N ARG A 113 10.27 3.28 -6.66
CA ARG A 113 9.35 2.52 -5.80
C ARG A 113 8.26 3.38 -5.15
N CYS A 114 8.04 4.60 -5.62
CA CYS A 114 6.96 5.44 -5.10
C CYS A 114 5.59 4.82 -5.42
N LEU A 115 4.69 4.78 -4.43
CA LEU A 115 3.36 4.21 -4.63
C LEU A 115 2.47 5.12 -5.50
N TRP A 116 2.63 6.44 -5.40
CA TRP A 116 1.64 7.42 -5.89
C TRP A 116 2.04 8.17 -7.16
N ILE A 117 2.96 7.60 -7.95
CA ILE A 117 3.24 8.10 -9.30
C ILE A 117 2.05 7.79 -10.22
N ALA A 118 1.68 8.75 -11.07
CA ALA A 118 0.48 8.68 -11.90
C ALA A 118 0.36 7.39 -12.74
N GLN A 119 1.49 6.79 -13.15
CA GLN A 119 1.54 5.53 -13.88
C GLN A 119 0.92 4.36 -13.11
N ASN A 120 1.05 4.33 -11.77
CA ASN A 120 0.51 3.25 -10.94
C ASN A 120 -1.00 3.34 -10.71
N MET A 121 -1.60 4.50 -11.03
CA MET A 121 -3.01 4.81 -10.82
C MET A 121 -3.84 4.65 -12.09
N GLN A 122 -3.24 4.12 -13.16
CA GLN A 122 -3.94 3.83 -14.42
C GLN A 122 -4.70 2.49 -14.30
N PRO A 123 -5.90 2.38 -14.89
CA PRO A 123 -6.67 1.15 -14.93
C PRO A 123 -6.00 0.06 -15.78
#